data_AF-A0A850MJP2-F1
#
_entry.id   AF-A0A850MJP2-F1
#
_cell.length_a   1.000
_cell.length_b   1.000
_cell.length_c   1.000
_cell.angle_alpha   90.00
_cell.angle_beta   90.00
_cell.angle_gamma   90.00
#
_symmetry.space_group_name_H-M   'P 1'
#
loop_
_entity.id
_entity.type
_entity.pdbx_description
1 polymer ?
#
loop_
_entity_poly.entity_id
_entity_poly.type
_entity_poly.pdbx_seq_one_letter_code
_entity_poly.pdbx_strand_id
1 'polypeptide(L)'
;MREMPLEKYLPWGCLKDRDFCQNRDKNRSYYCNAYKEFFTHSYKWCYRTQAKIQQEKGMTLTPTIKKIRRNDNCPCGSGVKYKKCHGKN
;
A
#
# COMPACT_ATOMS: atom_id res chain seq x y z
N MET A 1 -25.95 -8.39 -6.00
CA MET A 1 -24.82 -7.67 -5.38
C MET A 1 -23.77 -8.71 -5.05
N ARG A 2 -22.51 -8.57 -5.49
CA ARG A 2 -21.48 -9.57 -5.18
C ARG A 2 -21.01 -9.37 -3.74
N GLU A 3 -21.25 -10.36 -2.88
CA GLU A 3 -20.72 -10.36 -1.52
C GLU A 3 -19.19 -10.33 -1.54
N MET A 4 -18.58 -9.66 -0.56
CA MET A 4 -17.13 -9.58 -0.48
C MET A 4 -16.60 -10.96 -0.06
N PRO A 5 -15.67 -11.59 -0.82
CA PRO A 5 -15.10 -12.86 -0.44
C PRO A 5 -14.07 -12.64 0.67
N LEU A 6 -14.55 -12.44 1.90
CA LEU A 6 -13.78 -12.22 3.13
C LEU A 6 -12.68 -13.28 3.32
N GLU A 7 -12.98 -14.52 2.91
CA GLU A 7 -12.05 -15.65 2.94
C GLU A 7 -10.79 -15.44 2.11
N LYS A 8 -10.84 -14.61 1.06
CA LYS A 8 -9.69 -14.36 0.18
C LYS A 8 -8.71 -13.34 0.75
N TYR A 9 -9.10 -12.50 1.72
CA TYR A 9 -8.31 -11.35 2.15
C TYR A 9 -7.85 -11.41 3.61
N LEU A 10 -8.62 -12.07 4.48
CA LEU A 10 -8.27 -12.28 5.89
C LEU A 10 -7.02 -13.16 6.14
N PRO A 11 -6.70 -14.16 5.30
CA PRO A 11 -5.49 -14.98 5.47
C PRO A 11 -4.21 -14.31 4.95
N TRP A 12 -4.23 -13.05 4.50
CA TRP A 12 -3.08 -12.36 3.89
C TRP A 12 -2.63 -11.09 4.62
N GLY A 13 -3.06 -10.90 5.87
CA GLY A 13 -2.48 -9.88 6.75
C GLY A 13 -0.98 -10.10 7.00
N CYS A 14 -0.28 -9.09 7.52
CA CYS A 14 1.15 -9.15 7.83
C CYS A 14 1.45 -10.38 8.69
N LEU A 15 2.53 -11.11 8.37
CA LEU A 15 2.91 -12.32 9.12
C LEU A 15 3.16 -12.01 10.60
N LYS A 16 3.65 -10.80 10.92
CA LYS A 16 3.84 -10.35 12.31
C LYS A 16 2.53 -10.28 13.10
N ASP A 17 1.41 -10.01 12.45
CA ASP A 17 0.11 -9.89 13.12
C ASP A 17 -0.49 -11.27 13.45
N ARG A 18 0.16 -12.37 13.01
CA ARG A 18 -0.21 -13.75 13.35
C ARG A 18 0.56 -14.25 14.56
N ASP A 19 1.85 -13.92 14.64
CA ASP A 19 2.73 -14.23 15.77
C ASP A 19 2.60 -13.21 16.91
N PHE A 20 1.36 -12.96 17.34
CA PHE A 20 1.07 -12.17 18.54
C PHE A 20 0.80 -13.12 19.72
N CYS A 21 1.37 -12.86 20.90
CA CYS A 21 1.30 -13.79 22.04
C CYS A 21 -0.13 -14.09 22.53
N GLN A 22 -1.09 -13.21 22.22
CA GLN A 22 -2.50 -13.38 22.56
C GLN A 22 -3.32 -14.09 21.48
N ASN A 23 -2.71 -14.37 20.33
CA ASN A 23 -3.40 -15.01 19.22
C ASN A 23 -3.35 -16.53 19.36
N ARG A 24 -4.51 -17.13 19.59
CA ARG A 24 -4.66 -18.58 19.73
C ARG A 24 -4.55 -19.32 18.39
N ASP A 25 -4.72 -18.62 17.28
CA ASP A 25 -4.75 -19.18 15.93
C ASP A 25 -3.67 -18.53 15.05
N LYS A 26 -2.54 -19.22 14.85
CA LYS A 26 -1.43 -18.75 14.00
C LYS A 26 -1.80 -18.67 12.52
N ASN A 27 -2.91 -19.30 12.11
CA ASN A 27 -3.37 -19.26 10.72
C ASN A 27 -4.20 -18.02 10.42
N ARG A 28 -4.60 -17.24 11.43
CA ARG A 28 -5.36 -15.99 11.25
C ARG A 28 -4.64 -14.83 11.92
N SER A 29 -4.74 -13.64 11.34
CA SER A 29 -4.26 -12.42 11.98
C SER A 29 -5.08 -12.15 13.25
N TYR A 30 -4.42 -11.65 14.30
CA TYR A 30 -5.07 -11.16 15.52
C TYR A 30 -6.22 -10.18 15.22
N TYR A 31 -6.06 -9.36 14.18
CA TYR A 31 -7.05 -8.36 13.76
C TYR A 31 -8.16 -8.90 12.85
N CYS A 32 -8.28 -10.22 12.67
CA CYS A 32 -9.24 -10.83 11.74
C CYS A 32 -10.67 -10.31 11.93
N ASN A 33 -11.18 -10.26 13.16
CA ASN A 33 -12.54 -9.77 13.43
C ASN A 33 -12.68 -8.25 13.18
N ALA A 34 -11.68 -7.47 13.59
CA ALA A 34 -11.68 -6.03 13.33
C ALA A 34 -11.68 -5.71 11.83
N TYR A 35 -10.92 -6.47 11.03
CA TYR A 35 -10.94 -6.33 9.57
C TYR A 35 -12.28 -6.75 8.96
N LYS A 36 -12.94 -7.81 9.46
CA LYS A 36 -14.29 -8.19 9.00
C LYS A 36 -15.26 -7.03 9.17
N GLU A 37 -15.30 -6.41 10.34
CA GLU A 37 -16.20 -5.30 10.63
C GLU A 37 -15.85 -4.06 9.78
N PHE A 38 -14.57 -3.68 9.77
CA PHE A 38 -14.09 -2.53 9.03
C PHE A 38 -14.42 -2.63 7.53
N PHE A 39 -14.10 -3.75 6.90
CA PHE A 39 -14.34 -3.92 5.47
C PHE A 39 -15.82 -4.07 5.16
N THR A 40 -16.62 -4.74 5.99
CA THR A 40 -18.08 -4.80 5.76
C THR A 40 -18.70 -3.41 5.71
N HIS A 41 -18.25 -2.51 6.58
CA HIS A 41 -18.76 -1.14 6.63
C HIS A 41 -18.20 -0.24 5.52
N SER A 42 -16.89 -0.31 5.25
CA SER A 42 -16.21 0.62 4.34
C SER A 42 -16.20 0.18 2.86
N TYR A 43 -16.41 -1.11 2.56
CA TYR A 43 -16.17 -1.68 1.23
C TYR A 43 -17.03 -1.06 0.12
N LYS A 44 -18.30 -0.74 0.41
CA LYS A 44 -19.20 -0.10 -0.58
C LYS A 44 -18.69 1.28 -1.02
N TRP A 45 -18.10 2.05 -0.11
CA TRP A 45 -17.54 3.37 -0.42
C TRP A 45 -16.20 3.25 -1.14
N CYS A 46 -15.31 2.39 -0.65
CA CYS A 46 -13.99 2.16 -1.26
C CYS A 46 -14.08 1.69 -2.72
N TYR A 47 -15.02 0.79 -3.04
CA TYR A 47 -15.20 0.29 -4.42
C TYR A 47 -15.66 1.38 -5.39
N ARG A 48 -16.57 2.26 -4.96
CA ARG A 48 -17.08 3.38 -5.78
C ARG A 48 -15.99 4.40 -6.09
N THR A 49 -15.14 4.68 -5.11
CA THR A 49 -14.00 5.59 -5.27
C THR A 49 -12.92 4.97 -6.17
N GLN A 50 -12.64 3.67 -6.04
CA GLN A 50 -11.67 2.97 -6.89
C GLN A 50 -12.06 3.01 -8.37
N ALA A 51 -13.35 2.77 -8.69
CA ALA A 51 -13.84 2.83 -10.07
C ALA A 51 -13.66 4.22 -10.69
N LYS A 52 -13.90 5.30 -9.92
CA LYS A 52 -13.67 6.68 -10.38
C LYS A 52 -12.18 6.97 -10.63
N ILE A 53 -11.30 6.58 -9.71
CA ILE A 53 -9.84 6.75 -9.86
C ILE A 53 -9.31 6.01 -11.09
N GLN A 54 -9.85 4.82 -11.41
CA GLN A 54 -9.45 4.08 -12.62
C GLN A 54 -9.88 4.77 -13.92
N GLN A 55 -11.04 5.43 -13.93
CA GLN A 55 -11.50 6.24 -15.07
C GLN A 55 -10.61 7.48 -15.27
N GLU A 56 -10.20 8.14 -14.18
CA GLU A 56 -9.34 9.33 -14.22
C GLU A 56 -7.87 9.01 -14.55
N LYS A 57 -7.40 7.79 -14.24
CA LYS A 57 -6.04 7.32 -14.57
C LYS A 57 -5.78 7.17 -16.09
N GLY A 58 -6.82 7.24 -16.93
CA GLY A 58 -6.70 7.24 -18.38
C GLY A 58 -5.96 8.46 -18.96
N MET A 59 -5.75 9.53 -18.16
CA MET A 59 -5.03 10.73 -18.60
C MET A 59 -3.81 10.98 -17.72
N THR A 60 -2.78 10.14 -17.84
CA THR A 60 -1.47 10.43 -17.24
C THR A 60 -0.59 11.15 -18.25
N LEU A 61 -0.57 12.49 -18.17
CA LEU A 61 0.60 13.26 -18.63
C LEU A 61 1.78 12.77 -17.79
N THR A 62 2.56 11.83 -18.31
CA THR A 62 3.79 11.40 -17.66
C THR A 62 4.69 12.63 -17.57
N PRO A 63 5.00 13.17 -16.37
CA PRO A 63 5.99 14.21 -16.29
C PRO A 63 7.30 13.62 -16.82
N THR A 64 7.82 14.20 -17.91
CA THR A 64 9.12 13.85 -18.54
C THR A 64 10.31 14.11 -17.61
N ILE A 65 10.05 14.50 -16.37
CA ILE A 65 11.04 14.68 -15.32
C ILE A 65 11.59 13.29 -14.94
N LYS A 66 12.84 13.03 -15.32
CA LYS A 66 13.59 11.86 -14.86
C LYS A 66 13.58 11.83 -13.33
N LYS A 67 12.93 10.81 -12.75
CA LYS A 67 12.93 10.58 -11.30
C LYS A 67 14.35 10.15 -10.88
N ILE A 68 15.08 11.07 -10.25
CA ILE A 68 16.40 10.78 -9.67
C ILE A 68 16.22 9.84 -8.47
N ARG A 69 16.88 8.68 -8.46
CA ARG A 69 16.83 7.74 -7.33
C ARG A 69 17.81 8.18 -6.25
N ARG A 70 17.50 7.81 -5.00
CA ARG A 70 18.30 8.16 -3.80
C ARG A 70 19.81 7.82 -3.91
N ASN A 71 20.16 6.74 -4.61
CA ASN A 71 21.55 6.30 -4.77
C ASN A 71 22.22 6.78 -6.07
N ASP A 72 21.49 7.42 -6.99
CA ASP A 72 22.05 7.91 -8.24
C ASP A 72 23.04 9.05 -7.99
N ASN A 73 23.90 9.34 -8.97
CA ASN A 73 24.82 10.46 -8.88
C ASN A 73 24.04 11.78 -8.77
N CYS A 74 24.52 12.69 -7.92
CA CYS A 74 23.90 14.00 -7.79
C CYS A 74 23.96 14.76 -9.12
N PRO A 75 22.84 15.34 -9.60
CA PRO A 75 22.83 16.14 -10.82
C PRO A 75 23.64 17.44 -10.68
N CYS A 76 24.05 17.80 -9.47
CA CYS A 76 24.86 18.97 -9.15
C CYS A 76 26.36 18.82 -9.50
N GLY A 77 26.79 17.67 -10.05
CA GLY A 77 28.18 17.45 -10.46
C GLY A 77 29.17 17.19 -9.31
N SER A 78 28.69 17.03 -8.08
CA SER A 78 29.53 16.83 -6.89
C SER A 78 30.22 15.45 -6.80
N GLY A 79 29.94 14.53 -7.73
CA GLY A 79 30.49 13.17 -7.73
C GLY A 79 29.98 12.26 -6.59
N VAL A 80 29.08 12.74 -5.73
CA VAL A 80 28.50 11.96 -4.63
C VAL A 80 27.07 11.51 -4.92
N LYS A 81 26.63 10.43 -4.27
CA LYS A 81 25.26 9.92 -4.37
C LYS A 81 24.24 10.97 -3.90
N TYR A 82 23.08 11.06 -4.56
CA TYR A 82 22.02 12.03 -4.31
C TYR A 82 21.66 12.13 -2.82
N LYS A 83 21.51 10.99 -2.13
CA LYS A 83 21.24 10.93 -0.67
C LYS A 83 22.27 11.60 0.23
N LYS A 84 23.50 11.77 -0.24
CA LYS A 84 24.59 12.39 0.51
C LYS A 84 24.75 13.87 0.17
N CYS A 85 23.98 14.39 -0.79
CA CYS A 85 24.07 15.75 -1.28
C CYS A 85 22.70 16.43 -1.21
N HIS A 86 21.94 16.50 -2.31
CA HIS A 86 20.65 17.19 -2.37
C HIS A 86 19.46 16.36 -1.84
N GLY A 87 19.65 15.07 -1.60
CA GLY A 87 18.67 14.17 -0.97
C GLY A 87 19.01 13.85 0.48
N LYS A 88 19.77 14.73 1.14
CA LYS A 88 20.21 14.62 2.52
C LYS A 88 19.15 15.28 3.41
N ASN A 89 18.16 14.50 3.83
CA ASN A 89 17.40 14.78 5.05
C ASN A 89 18.18 14.21 6.24
#